data_AF-A0A1W1BHY3-F1
#
_entry.id   AF-A0A1W1BHY3-F1
#
_cell.length_a   1.000
_cell.length_b   1.000
_cell.length_c   1.000
_cell.angle_alpha   90.00
_cell.angle_beta   90.00
_cell.angle_gamma   90.00
#
_symmetry.space_group_name_H-M   'P 1'
#
loop_
_entity.id
_entity.type
_entity.pdbx_description
1 polymer ?
#
loop_
_entity_poly.entity_id
_entity_poly.type
_entity_poly.pdbx_seq_one_letter_code
_entity_poly.pdbx_strand_id
1 'polypeptide(L)'
;MAKDKKEKPVLNLDGEEYFIDDMTDSQKELAFQVGLDQDHVGDIQNKLRTNAFIRQQLVECEKVFVEKFQKGHTELKKVLEPEEVEAEA
;
A
#
# COMPACT_ATOMS: atom_id res chain seq x y z
N MET A 1 4.99 40.50 11.54
CA MET A 1 4.06 39.68 12.34
C MET A 1 4.85 39.07 13.47
N ALA A 2 4.74 39.66 14.67
CA ALA A 2 5.46 39.21 15.85
C ALA A 2 4.74 38.03 16.50
N LYS A 3 5.44 36.91 16.66
CA LYS A 3 5.81 36.31 17.95
C LYS A 3 6.28 34.88 17.68
N ASP A 4 7.58 34.70 17.74
CA ASP A 4 8.30 33.43 17.90
C ASP A 4 7.82 32.66 19.14
N LYS A 5 6.59 32.14 19.11
CA LYS A 5 6.26 30.98 19.94
C LYS A 5 6.85 29.80 19.19
N LYS A 6 8.11 29.46 19.48
CA LYS A 6 8.61 28.12 19.18
C LYS A 6 7.59 27.15 19.77
N GLU A 7 6.84 26.45 18.93
CA GLU A 7 6.01 25.34 19.38
C GLU A 7 6.96 24.39 20.11
N LYS A 8 6.68 24.18 21.40
CA LYS A 8 7.47 23.23 22.19
C LYS A 8 7.36 21.87 21.50
N PRO A 9 8.46 21.12 21.36
CA PRO A 9 8.37 19.77 20.82
C PRO A 9 7.47 18.92 21.73
N VAL A 10 6.40 18.36 21.14
CA VAL A 10 5.43 17.51 21.82
C VAL A 10 5.50 16.11 21.22
N LEU A 11 5.57 15.09 22.07
CA LEU A 11 5.42 13.69 21.68
C LEU A 11 3.99 13.25 22.02
N ASN A 12 3.27 12.73 21.03
CA ASN A 12 1.93 12.20 21.22
C ASN A 12 1.96 10.68 21.30
N LEU A 13 1.64 10.13 22.48
CA LEU A 13 1.57 8.69 22.74
C LEU A 13 0.16 8.35 23.21
N ASP A 14 -0.50 7.42 22.53
CA ASP A 14 -1.82 6.89 22.95
C ASP A 14 -2.91 7.95 23.19
N GLY A 15 -2.80 9.10 22.51
CA GLY A 15 -3.73 10.23 22.66
C GLY A 15 -3.38 11.20 23.80
N GLU A 16 -2.25 10.99 24.47
CA GLU A 16 -1.70 11.89 25.49
C GLU A 16 -0.51 12.70 24.93
N GLU A 17 -0.47 13.98 25.27
CA GLU A 17 0.57 14.91 24.84
C GLU A 17 1.67 15.02 25.91
N TYR A 18 2.92 14.74 25.52
CA TYR A 18 4.10 14.85 26.38
C TYR A 18 5.02 15.97 25.90
N PHE A 19 5.26 16.99 26.73
CA PHE A 19 6.18 18.08 26.40
C PHE A 19 7.63 17.64 26.58
N ILE A 20 8.40 17.62 25.49
CA ILE A 20 9.80 17.16 25.49
C ILE A 20 10.68 18.07 26.37
N ASP A 21 10.35 19.36 26.49
CA ASP A 21 11.10 20.30 27.33
C ASP A 21 11.07 19.96 28.83
N ASP A 22 10.02 19.27 29.29
CA ASP A 22 9.82 18.91 30.69
C ASP A 22 10.48 17.56 31.06
N MET A 23 11.13 16.90 30.09
CA MET A 23 11.79 15.61 30.24
C MET A 23 13.26 15.73 30.68
N THR A 24 13.78 14.71 31.37
CA THR A 24 15.23 14.54 31.59
C THR A 24 15.94 14.21 30.28
N ASP A 25 17.26 14.40 30.22
CA ASP A 25 18.04 14.11 29.00
C ASP A 25 17.87 12.66 28.52
N SER A 26 17.83 11.70 29.46
CA SER A 26 17.55 10.29 29.16
C SER A 26 16.14 10.06 28.62
N GLN A 27 15.14 10.77 29.13
CA GLN A 27 13.76 10.69 28.63
C GLN A 27 13.64 11.32 27.25
N LYS A 28 14.38 12.40 26.96
CA LYS A 28 14.41 13.05 25.64
C LYS A 28 15.00 12.12 24.56
N GLU A 29 16.06 11.40 24.89
CA GLU A 29 16.66 10.42 23.97
C GLU A 29 15.66 9.30 23.63
N LEU A 30 14.96 8.78 24.64
CA LEU A 30 13.90 7.80 24.43
C LEU A 30 12.72 8.38 23.63
N ALA A 31 12.27 9.59 23.95
CA ALA A 31 11.19 10.27 23.24
C ALA A 31 11.52 10.49 21.77
N PHE A 32 12.77 10.86 21.46
CA PHE A 32 13.25 11.00 20.09
C PHE A 32 13.21 9.67 19.35
N GLN A 33 13.72 8.59 19.96
CA GLN A 33 13.72 7.28 19.33
C GLN A 33 12.29 6.76 19.10
N VAL A 34 11.40 6.95 20.07
CA VAL A 34 9.99 6.55 19.93
C VAL A 34 9.30 7.35 18.82
N GLY A 35 9.52 8.67 18.74
CA GLY A 35 8.97 9.49 17.65
C GLY A 35 9.46 9.04 16.28
N LEU A 36 10.76 8.75 16.16
CA LEU A 36 11.35 8.22 14.93
C LEU A 36 10.74 6.88 14.52
N ASP A 37 10.57 5.97 15.48
CA ASP A 37 9.97 4.66 15.21
C ASP A 37 8.48 4.78 14.87
N GLN A 38 7.74 5.73 15.46
CA GLN A 38 6.36 6.04 15.07
C GLN A 38 6.27 6.49 13.61
N ASP A 39 7.16 7.39 13.18
CA ASP A 39 7.22 7.85 11.79
C ASP A 39 7.50 6.70 10.83
N HIS A 40 8.45 5.83 11.19
CA HIS A 40 8.76 4.63 10.41
C HIS A 40 7.59 3.64 10.32
N VAL A 41 6.89 3.40 11.43
CA VAL A 41 5.68 2.57 11.44
C VAL A 41 4.61 3.17 10.53
N GLY A 42 4.37 4.48 10.62
CA GLY A 42 3.40 5.18 9.79
C GLY A 42 3.72 5.06 8.29
N ASP A 43 4.99 5.25 7.92
CA ASP A 43 5.47 5.10 6.55
C ASP A 43 5.30 3.66 6.03
N ILE A 44 5.67 2.65 6.83
CA ILE A 44 5.49 1.24 6.46
C ILE A 44 4.00 0.92 6.26
N GLN A 45 3.14 1.36 7.17
CA GLN A 45 1.68 1.16 7.03
C GLN A 45 1.12 1.83 5.79
N ASN A 46 1.58 3.03 5.43
CA ASN A 46 1.20 3.71 4.20
C ASN A 46 1.66 2.91 2.97
N LYS A 47 2.90 2.42 2.96
CA LYS A 47 3.44 1.58 1.88
C LYS A 47 2.64 0.28 1.72
N LEU A 48 2.31 -0.38 2.82
CA LEU A 48 1.47 -1.58 2.80
C LEU A 48 0.08 -1.30 2.21
N ARG A 49 -0.55 -0.18 2.59
CA ARG A 49 -1.84 0.24 2.04
C ARG A 49 -1.76 0.49 0.53
N THR A 50 -0.73 1.17 0.05
CA THR A 50 -0.50 1.39 -1.38
C THR A 50 -0.31 0.08 -2.13
N ASN A 51 0.50 -0.84 -1.61
CA ASN A 51 0.69 -2.16 -2.23
C ASN A 51 -0.59 -2.98 -2.29
N ALA A 52 -1.42 -2.92 -1.24
CA ALA A 52 -2.72 -3.58 -1.24
C ALA A 52 -3.65 -3.03 -2.34
N PHE A 53 -3.67 -1.71 -2.53
CA PHE A 53 -4.41 -1.07 -3.61
C PHE A 53 -3.90 -1.47 -5.00
N ILE A 54 -2.58 -1.46 -5.22
CA ILE A 54 -1.97 -1.91 -6.48
C ILE A 54 -2.36 -3.37 -6.76
N ARG A 55 -2.30 -4.23 -5.75
CA ARG A 55 -2.69 -5.64 -5.89
C ARG A 55 -4.14 -5.78 -6.36
N GLN A 56 -5.07 -5.00 -5.81
CA GLN A 56 -6.47 -5.02 -6.27
C GLN A 56 -6.59 -4.67 -7.75
N GLN A 57 -5.89 -3.64 -8.20
CA GLN A 57 -5.88 -3.25 -9.62
C GLN A 57 -5.29 -4.33 -10.52
N LEU A 58 -4.18 -4.94 -10.10
CA LEU A 58 -3.53 -6.02 -10.87
C LEU A 58 -4.43 -7.24 -11.01
N VAL A 59 -5.16 -7.62 -9.94
CA VAL A 59 -6.12 -8.73 -9.99
C VAL A 59 -7.25 -8.46 -10.98
N GLU A 60 -7.79 -7.25 -11.02
CA GLU A 60 -8.83 -6.91 -12.01
C GLU A 60 -8.28 -6.89 -13.44
N CYS A 61 -7.06 -6.36 -13.65
CA CYS A 61 -6.38 -6.40 -14.95
C CYS A 61 -6.11 -7.85 -15.41
N GLU A 62 -5.64 -8.71 -14.52
CA GLU A 62 -5.36 -10.12 -14.81
C GLU A 62 -6.60 -10.82 -15.38
N LYS A 63 -7.76 -10.66 -14.74
CA LYS A 63 -9.02 -11.25 -15.21
C LYS A 63 -9.32 -10.89 -16.66
N VAL A 64 -9.19 -9.62 -17.02
CA VAL A 64 -9.45 -9.14 -18.39
C VAL A 64 -8.51 -9.82 -19.39
N PHE A 65 -7.23 -9.96 -19.05
CA PHE A 65 -6.26 -10.61 -19.95
C PHE A 65 -6.46 -12.13 -20.04
N VAL A 66 -6.84 -12.77 -18.94
CA VAL A 66 -7.19 -14.21 -18.95
C VAL A 66 -8.39 -14.46 -19.86
N GLU A 67 -9.45 -13.65 -19.78
CA GLU A 67 -10.61 -13.78 -20.66
C GLU A 67 -10.24 -13.59 -22.14
N LYS A 68 -9.44 -12.56 -22.46
CA LYS A 68 -8.96 -12.31 -23.82
C LYS A 68 -8.13 -13.49 -24.34
N PHE A 69 -7.23 -14.01 -23.52
CA PHE A 69 -6.40 -15.15 -23.87
C PHE A 69 -7.25 -16.39 -24.14
N GLN A 70 -8.22 -16.72 -23.28
CA GLN A 70 -9.09 -17.87 -23.46
C GLN A 70 -9.93 -17.79 -24.74
N LYS A 71 -10.46 -16.60 -25.06
CA LYS A 71 -11.19 -16.36 -26.31
C LYS A 71 -10.29 -16.58 -27.52
N GLY A 72 -9.15 -15.88 -27.57
CA GLY A 72 -8.20 -16.01 -28.68
C GLY A 72 -7.65 -17.43 -28.85
N HIS A 73 -7.37 -18.12 -27.75
CA HIS A 73 -6.95 -19.52 -27.76
C HIS A 73 -8.02 -20.44 -28.36
N THR A 74 -9.29 -20.23 -28.00
CA THR A 74 -10.41 -21.02 -28.54
C THR A 74 -10.62 -20.75 -30.02
N GLU A 75 -10.57 -19.49 -30.45
CA GLU A 75 -10.65 -19.09 -31.86
C GLU A 75 -9.51 -19.69 -32.68
N LEU A 76 -8.28 -19.63 -32.16
CA LEU A 76 -7.11 -20.21 -32.79
C LEU A 76 -7.27 -21.72 -32.99
N LYS A 77 -7.73 -22.45 -31.96
CA LYS A 77 -7.99 -23.89 -32.06
C LYS A 77 -8.99 -24.22 -33.18
N LYS A 78 -10.10 -23.48 -33.27
CA LYS A 78 -11.11 -23.68 -34.33
C LYS A 78 -10.53 -23.51 -35.74
N VAL A 79 -9.58 -22.59 -35.93
CA VAL A 79 -8.93 -22.38 -37.23
C VAL A 79 -7.89 -23.47 -37.53
N LEU A 80 -7.21 -23.99 -36.51
CA LEU A 80 -6.18 -25.01 -36.67
C LEU A 80 -6.75 -26.44 -36.83
N GLU A 81 -7.93 -26.73 -36.29
CA GLU A 81 -8.59 -28.04 -36.34
C GLU A 81 -10.01 -27.94 -36.96
N PRO A 82 -10.14 -27.59 -38.25
CA PRO A 82 -11.45 -27.37 -38.88
C PRO A 82 -12.25 -28.66 -39.20
N GLU A 83 -11.61 -29.83 -39.24
CA GLU A 83 -12.19 -31.06 -39.82
C GLU A 83 -13.19 -31.84 -38.94
N GLU A 84 -13.35 -31.55 -37.64
CA GLU A 84 -14.31 -32.31 -36.79
C GLU A 84 -15.77 -31.80 -36.90
N VAL A 85 -16.02 -30.60 -37.45
CA VAL A 85 -17.36 -29.98 -37.43
C VAL A 85 -18.24 -30.36 -38.62
N GLU A 86 -17.66 -30.82 -39.74
CA GLU A 86 -18.44 -31.21 -40.94
C GLU A 86 -18.91 -32.67 -40.93
N ALA A 87 -18.42 -33.52 -40.00
CA ALA A 87 -18.74 -34.95 -40.00
C ALA A 87 -20.02 -35.33 -39.22
N GLU A 88 -20.66 -34.40 -38.50
CA GLU A 88 -21.88 -34.66 -37.70
C GLU A 88 -23.16 -33.96 -38.23
N ALA A 89 -23.14 -33.34 -39.43
CA ALA A 89 -24.28 -32.64 -40.03
C ALA A 89 -25.12 -33.49 -40.99
#